data_AF-A0A8J6Z449-F1
#
_entry.id   AF-A0A8J6Z449-F1
#
_cell.length_a   1.000
_cell.length_b   1.000
_cell.length_c   1.000
_cell.angle_alpha   90.00
_cell.angle_beta   90.00
_cell.angle_gamma   90.00
#
_symmetry.space_group_name_H-M   'P 1'
#
loop_
_entity.id
_entity.type
_entity.pdbx_description
1 polymer ?
#
loop_
_entity_poly.entity_id
_entity_poly.type
_entity_poly.pdbx_seq_one_letter_code
_entity_poly.pdbx_strand_id
1 'polypeptide(L)'
;MSFFQYINRTLNSSRSMILFVTFAGFFFLRTMLLPLSHDDYAYAFIWDAEHGGNMEVMQTGSPEVETRQRVETISDIIQSMEAHYFTWGGRIFAHALAQFFICLGKPAFDVANTIMFVFLVLSIINLAYTWLKISRTALVWIFLSFFLFAACSLTSMLWLTGACNYMWMSFFQLFFLTPYVKALRSHEAGNSALNVLLMILLGLMAGWSNEAGSLATVCVTIFLVVMCKMRGVFRPWMMTGLISLTVACAFMILAPGNFVRLELAHPNFVYTEELFFEHLSTGFLRIVEADALALIPMFVYFLRRKGGGLTVPEILMLAFAAAGLLVPTALLFSPEFNLRFSVTSLSFVLVASTSAILELERQSVTFNLQLPKKFLRGLSATLATILIAYFLTLIYVDISVFNAARRQVRYIERNAYLDVIELPPLPIRHRFAKIHGDRTAVPYLKFFAGIEENPHFYINLFVSQYYGVRSVVAAPE
;
A
#
# COMPACT_ATOMS: atom_id res chain seq x y z
N MET A 1 -14.49 -0.83 25.11
CA MET A 1 -13.27 -1.64 25.31
C MET A 1 -12.10 -0.81 24.82
N SER A 2 -11.05 -0.61 25.62
CA SER A 2 -9.92 0.24 25.19
C SER A 2 -9.06 -0.46 24.13
N PHE A 3 -8.37 0.32 23.29
CA PHE A 3 -7.47 -0.20 22.25
C PHE A 3 -6.37 -1.13 22.82
N PHE A 4 -5.82 -0.80 23.99
CA PHE A 4 -4.85 -1.66 24.68
C PHE A 4 -5.47 -2.98 25.17
N GLN A 5 -6.70 -2.94 25.70
CA GLN A 5 -7.43 -4.16 26.06
C GLN A 5 -7.71 -5.02 24.82
N TYR A 6 -7.95 -4.39 23.68
CA TYR A 6 -8.12 -5.07 22.39
C TYR A 6 -6.85 -5.78 21.93
N ILE A 7 -5.71 -5.11 21.92
CA ILE A 7 -4.43 -5.72 21.56
C ILE A 7 -4.10 -6.88 22.50
N ASN A 8 -4.22 -6.67 23.81
CA ASN A 8 -3.87 -7.68 24.80
C ASN A 8 -4.77 -8.93 24.70
N ARG A 9 -6.06 -8.76 24.37
CA ARG A 9 -6.95 -9.89 24.10
C ARG A 9 -6.66 -10.55 22.76
N THR A 10 -6.17 -9.82 21.76
CA THR A 10 -5.90 -10.36 20.42
C THR A 10 -4.69 -11.27 20.37
N LEU A 11 -3.67 -10.94 21.17
CA LEU A 11 -2.40 -11.63 21.16
C LEU A 11 -2.40 -12.80 22.14
N ASN A 12 -2.07 -13.99 21.64
CA ASN A 12 -2.18 -15.23 22.42
C ASN A 12 -1.07 -15.39 23.50
N SER A 13 -0.15 -14.42 23.65
CA SER A 13 0.90 -14.40 24.69
C SER A 13 1.68 -13.07 24.73
N SER A 14 2.35 -12.78 25.85
CA SER A 14 3.29 -11.64 25.97
C SER A 14 4.40 -11.65 24.92
N ARG A 15 4.83 -12.84 24.48
CA ARG A 15 5.82 -12.98 23.37
C ARG A 15 5.26 -12.50 22.03
N SER A 16 3.97 -12.69 21.79
CA SER A 16 3.32 -12.20 20.57
C SER A 16 3.19 -10.68 20.60
N MET A 17 2.99 -10.09 21.78
CA MET A 17 3.03 -8.64 21.99
C MET A 17 4.41 -8.06 21.72
N ILE A 18 5.46 -8.68 22.22
CA ILE A 18 6.84 -8.24 21.94
C ILE A 18 7.09 -8.25 20.44
N LEU A 19 6.77 -9.36 19.74
CA LEU A 19 6.94 -9.44 18.28
C LEU A 19 6.14 -8.37 17.54
N PHE A 20 4.88 -8.17 17.92
CA PHE A 20 4.02 -7.17 17.30
C PHE A 20 4.58 -5.75 17.44
N VAL A 21 5.04 -5.39 18.66
CA VAL A 21 5.67 -4.10 18.92
C VAL A 21 7.01 -3.98 18.19
N THR A 22 7.82 -5.04 18.13
CA THR A 22 9.08 -5.05 17.38
C THR A 22 8.84 -4.81 15.89
N PHE A 23 7.83 -5.45 15.29
CA PHE A 23 7.47 -5.25 13.89
C PHE A 23 6.95 -3.84 13.60
N ALA A 24 6.11 -3.30 14.49
CA ALA A 24 5.67 -1.91 14.38
C ALA A 24 6.84 -0.92 14.53
N GLY A 25 7.75 -1.15 15.48
CA GLY A 25 8.95 -0.33 15.68
C GLY A 25 9.91 -0.39 14.49
N PHE A 26 10.07 -1.57 13.87
CA PHE A 26 10.82 -1.72 12.62
C PHE A 26 10.19 -0.91 11.48
N PHE A 27 8.87 -1.04 11.27
CA PHE A 27 8.15 -0.28 10.25
C PHE A 27 8.28 1.24 10.47
N PHE A 28 8.13 1.69 11.72
CA PHE A 28 8.28 3.10 12.10
C PHE A 28 9.68 3.61 11.78
N LEU A 29 10.72 2.88 12.18
CA LEU A 29 12.11 3.23 11.89
C LEU A 29 12.34 3.40 10.39
N ARG A 30 11.83 2.48 9.56
CA ARG A 30 11.95 2.59 8.10
C ARG A 30 11.22 3.80 7.53
N THR A 31 10.02 4.09 8.04
CA THR A 31 9.24 5.25 7.59
C THR A 31 9.98 6.55 7.91
N MET A 32 10.55 6.68 9.11
CA MET A 32 11.37 7.83 9.51
C MET A 32 12.62 8.01 8.64
N LEU A 33 13.23 6.91 8.21
CA LEU A 33 14.45 6.94 7.40
C LEU A 33 14.19 7.23 5.91
N LEU A 34 12.93 7.27 5.47
CA LEU A 34 12.60 7.63 4.11
C LEU A 34 12.30 9.14 4.01
N PRO A 35 13.14 9.95 3.33
CA PRO A 35 12.86 11.38 3.11
C PRO A 35 11.68 11.60 2.15
N LEU A 36 11.17 12.84 2.11
CA LEU A 36 10.25 13.28 1.05
C LEU A 36 10.90 13.13 -0.32
N SER A 37 10.10 12.74 -1.31
CA SER A 37 10.60 12.32 -2.61
C SER A 37 9.53 12.43 -3.71
N HIS A 38 9.96 12.64 -4.96
CA HIS A 38 9.11 12.65 -6.16
C HIS A 38 7.84 13.51 -5.95
N ASP A 39 6.67 12.93 -6.19
CA ASP A 39 5.34 13.55 -6.11
C ASP A 39 5.08 14.28 -4.78
N ASP A 40 5.76 13.92 -3.68
CA ASP A 40 5.58 14.62 -2.39
C ASP A 40 5.85 16.12 -2.52
N TYR A 41 6.79 16.54 -3.38
CA TYR A 41 7.08 17.95 -3.62
C TYR A 41 6.01 18.63 -4.47
N ALA A 42 5.43 17.93 -5.46
CA ALA A 42 4.33 18.43 -6.27
C ALA A 42 3.05 18.61 -5.44
N TYR A 43 2.77 17.67 -4.54
CA TYR A 43 1.63 17.72 -3.62
C TYR A 43 1.81 18.70 -2.47
N ALA A 44 3.00 19.29 -2.27
CA ALA A 44 3.20 20.37 -1.29
C ALA A 44 2.55 21.70 -1.71
N PHE A 45 2.10 21.80 -2.97
CA PHE A 45 1.48 22.99 -3.55
C PHE A 45 0.04 22.70 -3.97
N ILE A 46 -0.78 23.76 -4.02
CA ILE A 46 -2.16 23.69 -4.52
C ILE A 46 -2.11 23.21 -5.98
N TRP A 47 -3.01 22.30 -6.36
CA TRP A 47 -3.05 21.75 -7.70
C TRP A 47 -3.46 22.82 -8.73
N ASP A 48 -2.58 23.08 -9.69
CA ASP A 48 -2.74 24.13 -10.69
C ASP A 48 -3.44 23.62 -11.96
N ALA A 49 -4.77 23.58 -11.96
CA ALA A 49 -5.53 23.11 -13.11
C ALA A 49 -5.38 24.00 -14.36
N GLU A 50 -5.12 25.30 -14.20
CA GLU A 50 -5.06 26.26 -15.32
C GLU A 50 -3.84 26.02 -16.20
N HIS A 51 -2.73 25.60 -15.59
CA HIS A 51 -1.49 25.23 -16.29
C HIS A 51 -1.33 23.71 -16.41
N GLY A 52 -2.45 22.99 -16.31
CA GLY A 52 -2.58 21.57 -16.57
C GLY A 52 -2.13 20.62 -15.45
N GLY A 53 -1.67 21.13 -14.31
CA GLY A 53 -1.47 20.37 -13.08
C GLY A 53 -0.04 20.43 -12.53
N ASN A 54 0.17 19.76 -11.39
CA ASN A 54 1.46 19.79 -10.69
C ASN A 54 2.41 18.65 -11.10
N MET A 55 2.01 17.78 -12.02
CA MET A 55 2.83 16.65 -12.49
C MET A 55 2.69 16.51 -13.99
N GLU A 56 3.76 16.10 -14.67
CA GLU A 56 3.90 15.80 -16.12
C GLU A 56 3.49 16.90 -17.12
N VAL A 57 2.49 17.72 -16.82
CA VAL A 57 1.98 18.82 -17.64
C VAL A 57 2.89 20.05 -17.67
N MET A 58 4.00 20.03 -16.93
CA MET A 58 5.09 20.98 -17.09
C MET A 58 6.11 20.57 -18.15
N GLN A 59 5.99 19.37 -18.75
CA GLN A 59 6.96 18.94 -19.77
C GLN A 59 6.74 19.61 -21.14
N THR A 60 5.55 20.18 -21.41
CA THR A 60 5.22 20.77 -22.73
C THR A 60 4.63 22.17 -22.62
N GLY A 61 5.49 23.19 -22.60
CA GLY A 61 5.11 24.57 -22.99
C GLY A 61 4.27 25.38 -22.00
N SER A 62 4.02 24.88 -20.78
CA SER A 62 3.38 25.68 -19.73
C SER A 62 4.32 26.81 -19.26
N PRO A 63 3.82 28.05 -19.06
CA PRO A 63 4.64 29.15 -18.56
C PRO A 63 5.32 28.74 -17.24
N GLU A 64 6.58 29.15 -17.05
CA GLU A 64 7.23 29.03 -15.74
C GLU A 64 6.42 29.84 -14.72
N VAL A 65 5.57 29.17 -13.94
CA VAL A 65 4.82 29.81 -12.86
C VAL A 65 5.84 30.25 -11.81
N GLU A 66 6.20 31.54 -11.80
CA GLU A 66 7.23 32.11 -10.93
C GLU A 66 6.98 31.79 -9.45
N THR A 67 5.72 31.73 -9.02
CA THR A 67 5.36 31.39 -7.62
C THR A 67 4.11 30.50 -7.53
N ARG A 68 4.29 29.28 -6.99
CA ARG A 68 3.17 28.37 -6.66
C ARG A 68 2.79 28.53 -5.20
N GLN A 69 1.49 28.49 -4.92
CA GLN A 69 0.96 28.56 -3.57
C GLN A 69 1.10 27.20 -2.86
N ARG A 70 1.68 27.21 -1.66
CA ARG A 70 1.77 26.02 -0.80
C ARG A 70 0.39 25.67 -0.25
N VAL A 71 0.19 24.38 0.03
CA VAL A 71 -0.96 23.92 0.82
C VAL A 71 -0.70 24.22 2.29
N GLU A 72 -1.51 25.10 2.89
CA GLU A 72 -1.38 25.49 4.31
C GLU A 72 -2.62 25.17 5.13
N THR A 73 -3.78 25.03 4.48
CA THR A 73 -5.08 24.81 5.13
C THR A 73 -5.86 23.64 4.54
N ILE A 74 -6.89 23.18 5.26
CA ILE A 74 -7.82 22.16 4.75
C ILE A 74 -8.60 22.68 3.53
N SER A 75 -8.88 23.98 3.47
CA SER A 75 -9.55 24.59 2.33
C SER A 75 -8.71 24.46 1.06
N ASP A 76 -7.39 24.67 1.18
CA ASP A 76 -6.45 24.52 0.06
C ASP A 76 -6.43 23.08 -0.44
N ILE A 77 -6.50 22.10 0.46
CA ILE A 77 -6.59 20.67 0.08
C ILE A 77 -7.88 20.40 -0.70
N ILE A 78 -9.02 20.93 -0.25
CA ILE A 78 -10.30 20.74 -0.95
C ILE A 78 -10.23 21.33 -2.36
N GLN A 79 -9.78 22.58 -2.49
CA GLN A 79 -9.60 23.25 -3.77
C GLN A 79 -8.64 22.49 -4.69
N SER A 80 -7.51 22.06 -4.15
CA SER A 80 -6.49 21.29 -4.84
C SER A 80 -7.04 19.94 -5.35
N MET A 81 -7.84 19.24 -4.54
CA MET A 81 -8.43 17.95 -4.93
C MET A 81 -9.57 18.09 -5.94
N GLU A 82 -10.33 19.18 -5.91
CA GLU A 82 -11.29 19.49 -6.97
C GLU A 82 -10.58 19.68 -8.31
N ALA A 83 -9.56 20.54 -8.34
CA ALA A 83 -8.72 20.77 -9.53
C ALA A 83 -8.08 19.47 -10.04
N HIS A 84 -7.50 18.67 -9.13
CA HIS A 84 -6.90 17.38 -9.44
C HIS A 84 -7.91 16.37 -10.03
N TYR A 85 -9.15 16.35 -9.55
CA TYR A 85 -10.19 15.43 -10.04
C TYR A 85 -10.46 15.62 -11.54
N PHE A 86 -10.49 16.89 -11.99
CA PHE A 86 -10.77 17.23 -13.37
C PHE A 86 -9.55 17.15 -14.30
N THR A 87 -8.33 17.27 -13.78
CA THR A 87 -7.12 17.41 -14.61
C THR A 87 -6.12 16.27 -14.51
N TRP A 88 -6.14 15.46 -13.45
CA TRP A 88 -5.10 14.43 -13.24
C TRP A 88 -5.61 13.04 -12.89
N GLY A 89 -6.54 12.94 -11.95
CA GLY A 89 -7.08 11.63 -11.62
C GLY A 89 -8.05 11.56 -10.47
N GLY A 90 -8.81 10.46 -10.46
CA GLY A 90 -9.91 10.26 -9.52
C GLY A 90 -9.51 9.84 -8.12
N ARG A 91 -8.23 9.59 -7.82
CA ARG A 91 -7.75 9.09 -6.51
C ARG A 91 -7.67 10.18 -5.43
N ILE A 92 -8.66 11.07 -5.38
CA ILE A 92 -8.62 12.27 -4.54
C ILE A 92 -8.59 11.95 -3.04
N PHE A 93 -9.19 10.83 -2.59
CA PHE A 93 -9.15 10.48 -1.17
C PHE A 93 -7.72 10.17 -0.69
N ALA A 94 -6.96 9.40 -1.49
CA ALA A 94 -5.56 9.11 -1.19
C ALA A 94 -4.67 10.36 -1.26
N HIS A 95 -4.85 11.19 -2.28
CA HIS A 95 -4.04 12.40 -2.48
C HIS A 95 -4.39 13.53 -1.48
N ALA A 96 -5.65 13.62 -1.02
CA ALA A 96 -6.04 14.50 0.08
C ALA A 96 -5.31 14.14 1.37
N LEU A 97 -5.20 12.84 1.68
CA LEU A 97 -4.42 12.36 2.83
C LEU A 97 -2.93 12.67 2.66
N ALA A 98 -2.39 12.49 1.45
CA ALA A 98 -0.99 12.84 1.17
C ALA A 98 -0.73 14.34 1.40
N GLN A 99 -1.54 15.24 0.81
CA GLN A 99 -1.41 16.69 1.01
C GLN A 99 -1.57 17.09 2.48
N PHE A 100 -2.53 16.49 3.19
CA PHE A 100 -2.73 16.72 4.61
C PHE A 100 -1.46 16.40 5.42
N PHE A 101 -0.82 15.26 5.16
CA PHE A 101 0.39 14.87 5.88
C PHE A 101 1.66 15.58 5.42
N ILE A 102 1.72 16.06 4.18
CA ILE A 102 2.77 16.95 3.71
C ILE A 102 2.68 18.30 4.43
N CYS A 103 1.47 18.88 4.53
CA CYS A 103 1.20 20.11 5.26
C CYS A 103 1.46 19.97 6.77
N LEU A 104 1.00 18.88 7.40
CA LEU A 104 1.22 18.60 8.82
C LEU A 104 2.69 18.29 9.16
N GLY A 105 3.43 17.76 8.19
CA GLY A 105 4.85 17.47 8.28
C GLY A 105 5.18 15.97 8.41
N LYS A 106 6.36 15.61 7.87
CA LYS A 106 6.85 14.23 7.78
C LYS A 106 6.85 13.44 9.10
N PRO A 107 7.24 13.99 10.27
CA PRO A 107 7.18 13.23 11.52
C PRO A 107 5.77 12.79 11.92
N ALA A 108 4.75 13.60 11.62
CA ALA A 108 3.35 13.24 11.88
C ALA A 108 2.91 12.10 10.95
N PHE A 109 3.33 12.15 9.68
CA PHE A 109 3.14 11.06 8.74
C PHE A 109 3.79 9.76 9.23
N ASP A 110 5.02 9.79 9.75
CA ASP A 110 5.74 8.59 10.18
C ASP A 110 4.98 7.81 11.26
N VAL A 111 4.41 8.55 12.21
CA VAL A 111 3.54 7.99 13.26
C VAL A 111 2.25 7.46 12.66
N ALA A 112 1.55 8.25 11.84
CA ALA A 112 0.28 7.86 11.24
C ALA A 112 0.41 6.64 10.32
N ASN A 113 1.46 6.58 9.49
CA ASN A 113 1.74 5.48 8.59
C ASN A 113 1.96 4.17 9.36
N THR A 114 2.66 4.24 10.50
CA THR A 114 2.85 3.09 11.39
C THR A 114 1.55 2.62 12.01
N ILE A 115 0.68 3.55 12.44
CA ILE A 115 -0.66 3.22 12.95
C ILE A 115 -1.49 2.54 11.87
N MET A 116 -1.44 3.04 10.64
CA MET A 116 -2.17 2.46 9.51
C MET A 116 -1.66 1.08 9.12
N PHE A 117 -0.34 0.84 9.16
CA PHE A 117 0.23 -0.50 9.01
C PHE A 117 -0.26 -1.45 10.10
N VAL A 118 -0.28 -1.00 11.36
CA VAL A 118 -0.83 -1.75 12.49
C VAL A 118 -2.32 -2.08 12.26
N PHE A 119 -3.12 -1.13 11.80
CA PHE A 119 -4.53 -1.36 11.50
C PHE A 119 -4.74 -2.29 10.30
N LEU A 120 -3.90 -2.23 9.28
CA LEU A 120 -3.91 -3.19 8.17
C LEU A 120 -3.67 -4.60 8.68
N VAL A 121 -2.61 -4.80 9.48
CA VAL A 121 -2.29 -6.10 10.09
C VAL A 121 -3.47 -6.58 10.94
N LEU A 122 -4.02 -5.74 11.82
CA LEU A 122 -5.17 -6.11 12.65
C LEU A 122 -6.41 -6.47 11.83
N SER A 123 -6.64 -5.80 10.70
CA SER A 123 -7.75 -6.10 9.78
C SER A 123 -7.56 -7.46 9.10
N ILE A 124 -6.34 -7.77 8.65
CA ILE A 124 -5.99 -9.10 8.11
C ILE A 124 -6.28 -10.19 9.14
N ILE A 125 -5.79 -10.02 10.37
CA ILE A 125 -5.98 -10.97 11.47
C ILE A 125 -7.47 -11.17 11.72
N ASN A 126 -8.22 -10.08 11.74
CA ASN A 126 -9.63 -10.12 12.05
C ASN A 126 -10.47 -10.82 10.97
N LEU A 127 -10.16 -10.55 9.71
CA LEU A 127 -10.77 -11.23 8.59
C LEU A 127 -10.36 -12.70 8.54
N ALA A 128 -9.14 -13.04 8.97
CA ALA A 128 -8.63 -14.40 8.93
C ALA A 128 -9.32 -15.33 9.95
N TYR A 129 -9.45 -14.89 11.19
CA TYR A 129 -10.12 -15.64 12.24
C TYR A 129 -10.85 -14.71 13.20
N THR A 130 -11.87 -15.22 13.90
CA THR A 130 -12.63 -14.40 14.84
C THR A 130 -11.70 -13.73 15.84
N TRP A 131 -12.03 -12.48 16.16
CA TRP A 131 -11.41 -11.67 17.19
C TRP A 131 -10.88 -12.55 18.33
N LEU A 132 -9.59 -12.42 18.61
CA LEU A 132 -8.98 -12.68 19.93
C LEU A 132 -7.97 -13.82 20.12
N LYS A 133 -7.42 -14.49 19.08
CA LYS A 133 -6.22 -15.35 19.27
C LYS A 133 -5.35 -15.44 18.01
N ILE A 134 -4.36 -14.57 17.88
CA ILE A 134 -3.31 -14.74 16.87
C ILE A 134 -2.08 -15.47 17.41
N SER A 135 -1.55 -16.41 16.63
CA SER A 135 -0.30 -17.08 16.91
C SER A 135 0.92 -16.27 16.46
N ARG A 136 2.06 -16.58 17.08
CA ARG A 136 3.36 -16.02 16.67
C ARG A 136 3.68 -16.37 15.22
N THR A 137 3.29 -17.55 14.76
CA THR A 137 3.47 -18.02 13.39
C THR A 137 2.78 -17.09 12.40
N ALA A 138 1.50 -16.79 12.65
CA ALA A 138 0.73 -15.89 11.79
C ALA A 138 1.30 -14.46 11.78
N LEU A 139 1.72 -13.92 12.93
CA LEU A 139 2.34 -12.59 12.97
C LEU A 139 3.65 -12.53 12.18
N VAL A 140 4.52 -13.53 12.36
CA VAL A 140 5.79 -13.63 11.61
C VAL A 140 5.49 -13.79 10.12
N TRP A 141 4.49 -14.59 9.75
CA TRP A 141 4.10 -14.79 8.36
C TRP A 141 3.62 -13.51 7.69
N ILE A 142 2.70 -12.77 8.33
CA ILE A 142 2.19 -11.50 7.80
C ILE A 142 3.36 -10.52 7.61
N PHE A 143 4.21 -10.36 8.63
CA PHE A 143 5.34 -9.44 8.57
C PHE A 143 6.33 -9.82 7.47
N LEU A 144 6.78 -11.08 7.42
CA LEU A 144 7.72 -11.54 6.40
C LEU A 144 7.12 -11.40 5.01
N SER A 145 5.83 -11.68 4.83
CA SER A 145 5.19 -11.56 3.52
C SER A 145 5.19 -10.11 3.00
N PHE A 146 4.85 -9.14 3.85
CA PHE A 146 4.90 -7.73 3.43
C PHE A 146 6.31 -7.28 3.02
N PHE A 147 7.35 -7.71 3.72
CA PHE A 147 8.71 -7.25 3.42
C PHE A 147 9.48 -8.13 2.42
N LEU A 148 9.07 -9.36 2.21
CA LEU A 148 9.73 -10.29 1.29
C LEU A 148 8.95 -10.53 0.00
N PHE A 149 7.62 -10.43 -0.01
CA PHE A 149 6.79 -10.75 -1.18
C PHE A 149 6.11 -9.54 -1.80
N ALA A 150 5.80 -8.47 -1.05
CA ALA A 150 5.25 -7.27 -1.67
C ALA A 150 6.29 -6.61 -2.60
N ALA A 151 5.98 -6.59 -3.90
CA ALA A 151 6.77 -5.86 -4.87
C ALA A 151 6.67 -4.36 -4.56
N CYS A 152 7.77 -3.63 -4.76
CA CYS A 152 7.82 -2.19 -4.53
C CYS A 152 7.35 -1.79 -3.11
N SER A 153 7.61 -2.63 -2.10
CA SER A 153 7.15 -2.40 -0.71
C SER A 153 7.57 -1.03 -0.16
N LEU A 154 8.73 -0.51 -0.55
CA LEU A 154 9.15 0.84 -0.15
C LEU A 154 8.24 1.92 -0.74
N THR A 155 7.99 1.90 -2.05
CA THR A 155 7.17 2.92 -2.72
C THR A 155 5.67 2.71 -2.52
N SER A 156 5.24 1.60 -1.93
CA SER A 156 3.82 1.27 -1.73
C SER A 156 3.40 1.31 -0.26
N MET A 157 4.35 1.21 0.68
CA MET A 157 4.07 1.17 2.13
C MET A 157 4.79 2.26 2.93
N LEU A 158 5.96 2.73 2.47
CA LEU A 158 6.79 3.66 3.25
C LEU A 158 6.79 5.08 2.68
N TRP A 159 6.89 5.21 1.36
CA TRP A 159 6.87 6.52 0.69
C TRP A 159 5.53 7.20 0.92
N LEU A 160 5.50 8.50 1.22
CA LEU A 160 4.33 9.19 1.74
C LEU A 160 3.14 9.09 0.79
N THR A 161 3.28 9.63 -0.41
CA THR A 161 2.21 9.60 -1.42
C THR A 161 1.81 8.16 -1.78
N GLY A 162 2.81 7.28 -1.92
CA GLY A 162 2.58 5.87 -2.22
C GLY A 162 1.84 5.09 -1.14
N ALA A 163 2.20 5.27 0.13
CA ALA A 163 1.57 4.57 1.25
C ALA A 163 0.10 4.97 1.40
N CYS A 164 -0.20 6.26 1.26
CA CYS A 164 -1.58 6.76 1.23
C CYS A 164 -2.38 6.12 0.08
N ASN A 165 -1.78 5.95 -1.10
CA ASN A 165 -2.45 5.42 -2.29
C ASN A 165 -2.59 3.88 -2.35
N TYR A 166 -1.70 3.13 -1.69
CA TYR A 166 -1.68 1.67 -1.76
C TYR A 166 -1.93 1.01 -0.40
N MET A 167 -1.03 1.17 0.58
CA MET A 167 -1.16 0.48 1.87
C MET A 167 -2.39 0.94 2.67
N TRP A 168 -2.64 2.25 2.77
CA TRP A 168 -3.78 2.79 3.53
C TRP A 168 -5.10 2.42 2.86
N MET A 169 -5.12 2.50 1.53
CA MET A 169 -6.26 2.06 0.72
C MET A 169 -6.57 0.58 0.93
N SER A 170 -5.55 -0.27 1.00
CA SER A 170 -5.71 -1.70 1.30
C SER A 170 -6.31 -1.92 2.71
N PHE A 171 -5.95 -1.08 3.69
CA PHE A 171 -6.60 -1.12 5.00
C PHE A 171 -8.08 -0.78 4.91
N PHE A 172 -8.47 0.32 4.25
CA PHE A 172 -9.87 0.71 4.15
C PHE A 172 -10.72 -0.34 3.43
N GLN A 173 -10.18 -0.95 2.36
CA GLN A 173 -10.81 -2.05 1.65
C GLN A 173 -11.05 -3.26 2.56
N LEU A 174 -10.03 -3.73 3.29
CA LEU A 174 -10.19 -4.87 4.19
C LEU A 174 -11.09 -4.56 5.39
N PHE A 175 -10.94 -3.39 5.98
CA PHE A 175 -11.74 -2.96 7.14
C PHE A 175 -13.23 -2.86 6.79
N PHE A 176 -13.56 -2.39 5.58
CA PHE A 176 -14.93 -2.39 5.06
C PHE A 176 -15.54 -3.79 4.96
N LEU A 177 -14.74 -4.82 4.64
CA LEU A 177 -15.21 -6.21 4.52
C LEU A 177 -15.45 -6.89 5.88
N THR A 178 -14.88 -6.35 6.97
CA THR A 178 -14.93 -6.95 8.31
C THR A 178 -16.36 -7.25 8.81
N PRO A 179 -17.32 -6.31 8.75
CA PRO A 179 -18.67 -6.56 9.25
C PRO A 179 -19.40 -7.68 8.50
N TYR A 180 -19.19 -7.80 7.18
CA TYR A 180 -19.79 -8.86 6.35
C TYR A 180 -19.26 -10.25 6.75
N VAL A 181 -17.94 -10.38 6.87
CA VAL A 181 -17.30 -11.63 7.29
C VAL A 181 -17.72 -12.02 8.71
N LYS A 182 -17.83 -11.05 9.62
CA LYS A 182 -18.30 -11.29 10.97
C LYS A 182 -19.74 -11.84 10.98
N ALA A 183 -20.65 -11.22 10.22
CA ALA A 183 -22.03 -11.68 10.11
C ALA A 183 -22.14 -13.14 9.63
N LEU A 184 -21.33 -13.53 8.64
CA LEU A 184 -21.29 -14.90 8.14
C LEU A 184 -20.77 -15.92 9.16
N ARG A 185 -19.82 -15.51 10.02
CA ARG A 185 -19.20 -16.41 11.01
C ARG A 185 -20.02 -16.54 12.29
N SER A 186 -20.54 -15.43 12.82
CA SER A 186 -21.29 -15.46 14.09
C SER A 186 -22.77 -15.76 13.91
N HIS A 187 -23.27 -15.81 12.67
CA HIS A 187 -24.70 -15.86 12.36
C HIS A 187 -25.51 -14.70 12.99
N GLU A 188 -24.82 -13.61 13.33
CA GLU A 188 -25.40 -12.44 13.98
C GLU A 188 -24.95 -11.18 13.25
N ALA A 189 -25.92 -10.35 12.89
CA ALA A 189 -25.70 -9.04 12.30
C ALA A 189 -26.61 -8.03 12.98
N GLY A 190 -26.02 -7.10 13.73
CA GLY A 190 -26.74 -5.97 14.29
C GLY A 190 -27.34 -5.12 13.16
N ASN A 191 -28.51 -4.53 13.41
CA ASN A 191 -29.23 -3.75 12.42
C ASN A 191 -29.72 -2.44 13.02
N SER A 192 -28.90 -1.40 12.93
CA SER A 192 -29.20 -0.05 13.40
C SER A 192 -28.97 0.97 12.28
N ALA A 193 -29.60 2.14 12.38
CA ALA A 193 -29.34 3.25 11.46
C ALA A 193 -27.88 3.70 11.49
N LEU A 194 -27.23 3.60 12.66
CA LEU A 194 -25.80 3.85 12.80
C LEU A 194 -24.96 2.88 11.95
N ASN A 195 -25.32 1.59 11.91
CA ASN A 195 -24.61 0.63 11.05
C ASN A 195 -24.76 1.00 9.57
N VAL A 196 -25.95 1.46 9.14
CA VAL A 196 -26.17 1.91 7.76
C VAL A 196 -25.26 3.10 7.44
N LEU A 197 -25.25 4.13 8.29
CA LEU A 197 -24.41 5.32 8.11
C LEU A 197 -22.92 4.96 8.07
N LEU A 198 -22.45 4.14 9.02
CA LEU A 198 -21.06 3.70 9.05
C LEU A 198 -20.67 2.93 7.79
N MET A 199 -21.55 2.06 7.29
CA MET A 199 -21.27 1.28 6.08
C MET A 199 -21.29 2.13 4.80
N ILE A 200 -22.05 3.22 4.77
CA ILE A 200 -21.95 4.22 3.69
C ILE A 200 -20.55 4.86 3.75
N LEU A 201 -20.14 5.41 4.90
CA LEU A 201 -18.84 6.07 5.03
C LEU A 201 -17.67 5.12 4.70
N LEU A 202 -17.68 3.90 5.24
CA LEU A 202 -16.67 2.90 4.94
C LEU A 202 -16.70 2.46 3.47
N GLY A 203 -17.89 2.37 2.86
CA GLY A 203 -18.04 2.07 1.45
C GLY A 203 -17.42 3.16 0.58
N LEU A 204 -17.65 4.44 0.89
CA LEU A 204 -17.00 5.56 0.20
C LEU A 204 -15.47 5.45 0.29
N MET A 205 -14.92 5.23 1.49
CA MET A 205 -13.46 5.17 1.70
C MET A 205 -12.82 3.96 0.99
N ALA A 206 -13.47 2.79 1.03
CA ALA A 206 -12.99 1.59 0.35
C ALA A 206 -13.13 1.69 -1.18
N GLY A 207 -14.17 2.36 -1.66
CA GLY A 207 -14.48 2.48 -3.09
C GLY A 207 -13.62 3.54 -3.75
N TRP A 208 -13.34 4.64 -3.06
CA TRP A 208 -12.52 5.76 -3.52
C TRP A 208 -11.02 5.54 -3.29
N SER A 209 -10.57 4.30 -3.49
CA SER A 209 -9.24 3.86 -3.12
C SER A 209 -8.27 3.89 -4.31
N ASN A 210 -8.03 2.75 -4.93
CA ASN A 210 -7.34 2.60 -6.21
C ASN A 210 -8.14 1.65 -7.10
N GLU A 211 -8.01 1.77 -8.42
CA GLU A 211 -8.93 1.21 -9.41
C GLU A 211 -9.02 -0.32 -9.30
N ALA A 212 -7.88 -1.00 -9.34
CA ALA A 212 -7.83 -2.46 -9.27
C ALA A 212 -8.29 -3.02 -7.91
N GLY A 213 -7.85 -2.41 -6.81
CA GLY A 213 -8.25 -2.85 -5.47
C GLY A 213 -9.72 -2.58 -5.16
N SER A 214 -10.24 -1.44 -5.60
CA SER A 214 -11.65 -1.08 -5.45
C SER A 214 -12.54 -2.05 -6.22
N LEU A 215 -12.18 -2.38 -7.48
CA LEU A 215 -12.91 -3.35 -8.28
C LEU A 215 -12.90 -4.75 -7.63
N ALA A 216 -11.74 -5.22 -7.15
CA ALA A 216 -11.67 -6.48 -6.42
C ALA A 216 -12.55 -6.47 -5.15
N THR A 217 -12.55 -5.35 -4.41
CA THR A 217 -13.40 -5.16 -3.22
C THR A 217 -14.88 -5.21 -3.57
N VAL A 218 -15.31 -4.60 -4.69
CA VAL A 218 -16.70 -4.68 -5.18
C VAL A 218 -17.09 -6.14 -5.45
N CYS A 219 -16.27 -6.88 -6.20
CA CYS A 219 -16.52 -8.29 -6.53
C CYS A 219 -16.68 -9.16 -5.27
N VAL A 220 -15.76 -9.02 -4.30
CA VAL A 220 -15.83 -9.75 -3.03
C VAL A 220 -17.06 -9.33 -2.22
N THR A 221 -17.41 -8.06 -2.21
CA THR A 221 -18.57 -7.56 -1.47
C THR A 221 -19.88 -8.11 -2.04
N ILE A 222 -20.02 -8.16 -3.36
CA ILE A 222 -21.16 -8.81 -4.03
C ILE A 222 -21.27 -10.26 -3.58
N PHE A 223 -20.15 -11.00 -3.64
CA PHE A 223 -20.10 -12.38 -3.17
C PHE A 223 -20.52 -12.52 -1.70
N LEU A 224 -20.00 -11.68 -0.81
CA LEU A 224 -20.33 -11.70 0.62
C LEU A 224 -21.81 -11.36 0.87
N VAL A 225 -22.38 -10.40 0.14
CA VAL A 225 -23.80 -10.03 0.23
C VAL A 225 -24.69 -11.21 -0.17
N VAL A 226 -24.38 -11.88 -1.29
CA VAL A 226 -25.09 -13.08 -1.75
C VAL A 226 -25.00 -14.19 -0.70
N MET A 227 -23.80 -14.45 -0.17
CA MET A 227 -23.60 -15.45 0.88
C MET A 227 -24.38 -15.13 2.15
N CYS A 228 -24.41 -13.86 2.58
CA CYS A 228 -25.19 -13.42 3.73
C CYS A 228 -26.69 -13.63 3.52
N LYS A 229 -27.18 -13.39 2.30
CA LYS A 229 -28.58 -13.64 1.93
C LYS A 229 -28.92 -15.12 1.95
N MET A 230 -28.07 -15.96 1.36
CA MET A 230 -28.25 -17.42 1.36
C MET A 230 -28.23 -18.02 2.76
N ARG A 231 -27.47 -17.42 3.69
CA ARG A 231 -27.36 -17.85 5.09
C ARG A 231 -28.35 -17.19 6.05
N GLY A 232 -29.28 -16.37 5.55
CA GLY A 232 -30.33 -15.74 6.37
C GLY A 232 -29.83 -14.65 7.32
N VAL A 233 -28.62 -14.12 7.12
CA VAL A 233 -28.00 -13.08 7.97
C VAL A 233 -27.97 -11.70 7.30
N PHE A 234 -28.65 -11.56 6.16
CA PHE A 234 -28.71 -10.33 5.40
C PHE A 234 -29.33 -9.17 6.18
N ARG A 235 -28.71 -7.99 6.09
CA ARG A 235 -29.20 -6.73 6.69
C ARG A 235 -29.09 -5.58 5.69
N PRO A 236 -29.96 -4.55 5.77
CA PRO A 236 -29.94 -3.39 4.87
C PRO A 236 -28.57 -2.70 4.74
N TRP A 237 -27.80 -2.59 5.84
CA TRP A 237 -26.47 -1.96 5.81
C TRP A 237 -25.49 -2.64 4.85
N MET A 238 -25.69 -3.93 4.55
CA MET A 238 -24.86 -4.68 3.61
C MET A 238 -25.07 -4.19 2.17
N MET A 239 -26.32 -3.86 1.83
CA MET A 239 -26.64 -3.34 0.49
C MET A 239 -26.25 -1.86 0.37
N THR A 240 -26.49 -1.05 1.40
CA THR A 240 -26.07 0.37 1.36
C THR A 240 -24.55 0.51 1.31
N GLY A 241 -23.81 -0.36 2.01
CA GLY A 241 -22.36 -0.43 1.92
C GLY A 241 -21.89 -0.81 0.51
N LEU A 242 -22.48 -1.83 -0.11
CA LEU A 242 -22.19 -2.19 -1.50
C LEU A 242 -22.48 -1.06 -2.49
N ILE A 243 -23.65 -0.42 -2.39
CA ILE A 243 -24.02 0.71 -3.26
C ILE A 243 -23.01 1.84 -3.10
N SER A 244 -22.68 2.21 -1.86
CA SER A 244 -21.73 3.28 -1.57
C SER A 244 -20.33 2.98 -2.11
N LEU A 245 -19.87 1.74 -1.96
CA LEU A 245 -18.60 1.25 -2.51
C LEU A 245 -18.59 1.36 -4.04
N THR A 246 -19.63 0.88 -4.71
CA THR A 246 -19.72 0.91 -6.18
C THR A 246 -19.80 2.33 -6.71
N VAL A 247 -20.57 3.21 -6.06
CA VAL A 247 -20.66 4.63 -6.43
C VAL A 247 -19.28 5.29 -6.31
N ALA A 248 -18.59 5.14 -5.18
CA ALA A 248 -17.26 5.73 -5.01
C ALA A 248 -16.21 5.16 -5.98
N CYS A 249 -16.27 3.85 -6.27
CA CYS A 249 -15.44 3.21 -7.29
C CYS A 249 -15.69 3.84 -8.68
N ALA A 250 -16.95 4.03 -9.06
CA ALA A 250 -17.32 4.65 -10.33
C ALA A 250 -16.85 6.12 -10.39
N PHE A 251 -17.05 6.90 -9.33
CA PHE A 251 -16.57 8.30 -9.26
C PHE A 251 -15.06 8.41 -9.46
N MET A 252 -14.30 7.46 -8.91
CA MET A 252 -12.84 7.41 -9.06
C MET A 252 -12.41 6.98 -10.47
N ILE A 253 -13.01 5.92 -11.03
CA ILE A 253 -12.62 5.40 -12.36
C ILE A 253 -13.03 6.35 -13.47
N LEU A 254 -14.22 6.94 -13.37
CA LEU A 254 -14.80 7.83 -14.39
C LEU A 254 -14.36 9.29 -14.23
N ALA A 255 -13.39 9.58 -13.36
CA ALA A 255 -12.91 10.93 -13.16
C ALA A 255 -12.33 11.51 -14.46
N PRO A 256 -12.74 12.71 -14.90
CA PRO A 256 -12.26 13.32 -16.13
C PRO A 256 -10.72 13.41 -16.20
N GLY A 257 -10.08 13.68 -15.05
CA GLY A 257 -8.63 13.77 -14.96
C GLY A 257 -7.89 12.49 -15.36
N ASN A 258 -8.50 11.30 -15.18
CA ASN A 258 -7.88 10.05 -15.63
C ASN A 258 -7.69 10.03 -17.16
N PHE A 259 -8.66 10.57 -17.91
CA PHE A 259 -8.61 10.63 -19.37
C PHE A 259 -7.68 11.73 -19.86
N VAL A 260 -7.66 12.88 -19.18
CA VAL A 260 -6.71 13.96 -19.46
C VAL A 260 -5.27 13.46 -19.29
N ARG A 261 -4.98 12.81 -18.16
CA ARG A 261 -3.66 12.21 -17.92
C ARG A 261 -3.30 11.13 -18.94
N LEU A 262 -4.27 10.29 -19.34
CA LEU A 262 -4.04 9.25 -20.33
C LEU A 262 -3.64 9.83 -21.69
N GLU A 263 -4.36 10.84 -22.18
CA GLU A 263 -4.07 11.49 -23.47
C GLU A 263 -2.70 12.20 -23.44
N LEU A 264 -2.30 12.72 -22.28
CA LEU A 264 -1.00 13.37 -22.10
C LEU A 264 0.15 12.36 -22.08
N ALA A 265 0.04 11.31 -21.27
CA ALA A 265 1.09 10.30 -21.12
C ALA A 265 1.22 9.41 -22.36
N HIS A 266 0.09 9.10 -23.01
CA HIS A 266 0.01 8.18 -24.15
C HIS A 266 -0.92 8.77 -25.24
N PRO A 267 -0.48 9.77 -26.02
CA PRO A 267 -1.30 10.38 -27.06
C PRO A 267 -1.79 9.35 -28.08
N ASN A 268 -3.09 9.38 -28.42
CA ASN A 268 -3.74 8.37 -29.27
C ASN A 268 -3.62 6.92 -28.73
N PHE A 269 -3.67 6.74 -27.41
CA PHE A 269 -3.58 5.41 -26.79
C PHE A 269 -4.61 4.44 -27.37
N VAL A 270 -4.12 3.29 -27.83
CA VAL A 270 -4.94 2.14 -28.23
C VAL A 270 -4.44 0.93 -27.46
N TYR A 271 -5.36 0.22 -26.83
CA TYR A 271 -5.03 -1.02 -26.15
C TYR A 271 -4.78 -2.14 -27.17
N THR A 272 -3.59 -2.74 -27.15
CA THR A 272 -3.17 -3.78 -28.12
C THR A 272 -2.95 -5.15 -27.46
N GLU A 273 -2.85 -6.20 -28.29
CA GLU A 273 -2.51 -7.54 -27.82
C GLU A 273 -1.08 -7.60 -27.25
N GLU A 274 -0.13 -6.88 -27.84
CA GLU A 274 1.25 -6.80 -27.35
C GLU A 274 1.31 -6.21 -25.93
N LEU A 275 0.55 -5.15 -25.67
CA LEU A 275 0.46 -4.55 -24.34
C LEU A 275 -0.10 -5.53 -23.31
N PHE A 276 -1.12 -6.32 -23.69
CA PHE A 276 -1.65 -7.37 -22.83
C PHE A 276 -0.59 -8.41 -22.48
N PHE A 277 0.19 -8.89 -23.46
CA PHE A 277 1.25 -9.87 -23.21
C PHE A 277 2.45 -9.29 -22.44
N GLU A 278 2.77 -8.01 -22.63
CA GLU A 278 3.75 -7.29 -21.81
C GLU A 278 3.28 -7.22 -20.35
N HIS A 279 2.04 -6.78 -20.11
CA HIS A 279 1.44 -6.73 -18.77
C HIS A 279 1.38 -8.12 -18.13
N LEU A 280 1.06 -9.15 -18.92
CA LEU A 280 1.04 -10.54 -18.46
C LEU A 280 2.42 -10.97 -17.95
N SER A 281 3.46 -10.77 -18.78
CA SER A 281 4.80 -11.28 -18.52
C SER A 281 5.60 -10.47 -17.50
N THR A 282 5.53 -9.14 -17.56
CA THR A 282 6.35 -8.25 -16.74
C THR A 282 5.67 -7.82 -15.44
N GLY A 283 4.33 -7.85 -15.41
CA GLY A 283 3.51 -7.38 -14.30
C GLY A 283 2.78 -8.51 -13.57
N PHE A 284 1.77 -9.08 -14.24
CA PHE A 284 0.84 -10.06 -13.68
C PHE A 284 1.55 -11.27 -13.10
N LEU A 285 2.42 -11.93 -13.88
CA LEU A 285 3.14 -13.11 -13.42
C LEU A 285 4.00 -12.81 -12.19
N ARG A 286 4.64 -11.63 -12.12
CA ARG A 286 5.44 -11.24 -10.95
C ARG A 286 4.61 -11.11 -9.67
N ILE A 287 3.43 -10.50 -9.76
CA ILE A 287 2.53 -10.38 -8.60
C ILE A 287 2.00 -11.77 -8.22
N VAL A 288 1.56 -12.57 -9.20
CA VAL A 288 1.03 -13.92 -8.95
C VAL A 288 2.07 -14.86 -8.37
N GLU A 289 3.32 -14.80 -8.82
CA GLU A 289 4.42 -15.58 -8.24
C GLU A 289 4.65 -15.24 -6.76
N ALA A 290 4.71 -13.95 -6.43
CA ALA A 290 4.86 -13.50 -5.05
C ALA A 290 3.66 -13.90 -4.17
N ASP A 291 2.45 -13.74 -4.69
CA ASP A 291 1.22 -14.14 -4.01
C ASP A 291 1.11 -15.67 -3.85
N ALA A 292 1.59 -16.45 -4.81
CA ALA A 292 1.65 -17.91 -4.71
C ALA A 292 2.57 -18.36 -3.56
N LEU A 293 3.70 -17.67 -3.35
CA LEU A 293 4.55 -17.90 -2.18
C LEU A 293 3.83 -17.55 -0.88
N ALA A 294 3.08 -16.44 -0.86
CA ALA A 294 2.25 -16.05 0.27
C ALA A 294 1.06 -17.01 0.52
N LEU A 295 0.64 -17.79 -0.48
CA LEU A 295 -0.43 -18.80 -0.39
C LEU A 295 0.05 -20.20 0.04
N ILE A 296 1.35 -20.43 0.24
CA ILE A 296 1.89 -21.74 0.67
C ILE A 296 1.12 -22.34 1.87
N PRO A 297 0.80 -21.60 2.96
CA PRO A 297 0.03 -22.16 4.05
C PRO A 297 -1.37 -22.64 3.65
N MET A 298 -2.02 -21.95 2.72
CA MET A 298 -3.33 -22.32 2.18
C MET A 298 -3.23 -23.59 1.33
N PHE A 299 -2.23 -23.71 0.45
CA PHE A 299 -2.00 -24.93 -0.31
C PHE A 299 -1.73 -26.13 0.62
N VAL A 300 -0.88 -25.96 1.63
CA VAL A 300 -0.60 -27.01 2.64
C VAL A 300 -1.88 -27.43 3.37
N TYR A 301 -2.74 -26.47 3.72
CA TYR A 301 -4.03 -26.75 4.34
C TYR A 301 -4.94 -27.59 3.42
N PHE A 302 -5.17 -27.17 2.18
CA PHE A 302 -6.05 -27.88 1.24
C PHE A 302 -5.51 -29.25 0.83
N LEU A 303 -4.20 -29.44 0.75
CA LEU A 303 -3.58 -30.76 0.51
C LEU A 303 -3.85 -31.77 1.64
N ARG A 304 -4.09 -31.29 2.86
CA ARG A 304 -4.39 -32.12 4.05
C ARG A 304 -5.86 -32.19 4.39
N ARG A 305 -6.67 -31.35 3.75
CA ARG A 305 -8.11 -31.30 3.93
C ARG A 305 -8.71 -32.66 3.57
N LYS A 306 -9.46 -33.25 4.50
CA LYS A 306 -10.26 -34.46 4.23
C LYS A 306 -11.50 -34.08 3.42
N GLY A 307 -11.91 -34.95 2.51
CA GLY A 307 -13.04 -34.72 1.60
C GLY A 307 -14.34 -34.37 2.34
N GLY A 308 -15.25 -33.66 1.66
CA GLY A 308 -16.50 -33.15 2.20
C GLY A 308 -16.85 -31.77 1.62
N GLY A 309 -18.01 -31.22 2.00
CA GLY A 309 -18.42 -29.87 1.59
C GLY A 309 -17.54 -28.79 2.21
N LEU A 310 -17.38 -27.66 1.51
CA LEU A 310 -16.61 -26.50 1.96
C LEU A 310 -17.27 -25.83 3.18
N THR A 311 -16.49 -25.57 4.22
CA THR A 311 -16.93 -24.81 5.39
C THR A 311 -16.87 -23.30 5.12
N VAL A 312 -17.55 -22.47 5.93
CA VAL A 312 -17.51 -21.00 5.76
C VAL A 312 -16.09 -20.45 5.77
N PRO A 313 -15.20 -20.80 6.72
CA PRO A 313 -13.83 -20.31 6.72
C PRO A 313 -13.10 -20.63 5.42
N GLU A 314 -13.33 -21.81 4.83
CA GLU A 314 -12.67 -22.23 3.59
C GLU A 314 -13.22 -21.52 2.37
N ILE A 315 -14.53 -21.30 2.32
CA ILE A 315 -15.16 -20.48 1.29
C ILE A 315 -14.59 -19.05 1.35
N LEU A 316 -14.43 -18.49 2.55
CA LEU A 316 -13.81 -17.18 2.74
C LEU A 316 -12.33 -17.20 2.34
N MET A 317 -11.56 -18.24 2.69
CA MET A 317 -10.16 -18.38 2.24
C MET A 317 -10.06 -18.33 0.71
N LEU A 318 -10.92 -19.08 0.01
CA LEU A 318 -10.96 -19.09 -1.45
C LEU A 318 -11.40 -17.73 -2.00
N ALA A 319 -12.40 -17.08 -1.40
CA ALA A 319 -12.86 -15.76 -1.83
C ALA A 319 -11.78 -14.68 -1.68
N PHE A 320 -11.02 -14.69 -0.58
CA PHE A 320 -9.92 -13.75 -0.36
C PHE A 320 -8.69 -14.06 -1.25
N ALA A 321 -8.39 -15.33 -1.53
CA ALA A 321 -7.36 -15.68 -2.50
C ALA A 321 -7.76 -15.23 -3.93
N ALA A 322 -9.02 -15.43 -4.31
CA ALA A 322 -9.55 -14.94 -5.58
C ALA A 322 -9.54 -13.40 -5.66
N ALA A 323 -9.85 -12.72 -4.56
CA ALA A 323 -9.76 -11.26 -4.45
C ALA A 323 -8.34 -10.76 -4.72
N GLY A 324 -7.34 -11.44 -4.16
CA GLY A 324 -5.93 -11.20 -4.46
C GLY A 324 -5.68 -11.26 -5.97
N LEU A 325 -6.01 -12.39 -6.60
CA LEU A 325 -5.84 -12.59 -8.05
C LEU A 325 -6.61 -11.59 -8.93
N LEU A 326 -7.77 -11.11 -8.48
CA LEU A 326 -8.54 -10.10 -9.22
C LEU A 326 -7.81 -8.76 -9.35
N VAL A 327 -6.95 -8.39 -8.39
CA VAL A 327 -6.19 -7.13 -8.44
C VAL A 327 -5.24 -7.08 -9.65
N PRO A 328 -4.26 -8.00 -9.83
CA PRO A 328 -3.41 -8.00 -11.01
C PRO A 328 -4.19 -8.34 -12.28
N THR A 329 -5.30 -9.09 -12.20
CA THR A 329 -6.16 -9.34 -13.37
C THR A 329 -6.78 -8.05 -13.90
N ALA A 330 -7.27 -7.16 -13.02
CA ALA A 330 -7.83 -5.88 -13.42
C ALA A 330 -6.77 -4.99 -14.10
N LEU A 331 -5.51 -5.07 -13.66
CA LEU A 331 -4.39 -4.32 -14.23
C LEU A 331 -3.92 -4.84 -15.58
N LEU A 332 -4.28 -6.05 -15.99
CA LEU A 332 -3.97 -6.48 -17.36
C LEU A 332 -4.57 -5.51 -18.38
N PHE A 333 -5.77 -5.01 -18.11
CA PHE A 333 -6.55 -4.15 -18.99
C PHE A 333 -6.39 -2.65 -18.73
N SER A 334 -5.50 -2.24 -17.81
CA SER A 334 -5.21 -0.82 -17.61
C SER A 334 -4.23 -0.31 -18.66
N PRO A 335 -4.17 1.02 -18.89
CA PRO A 335 -3.14 1.61 -19.75
C PRO A 335 -1.72 1.38 -19.24
N GLU A 336 -1.55 1.26 -17.92
CA GLU A 336 -0.26 1.00 -17.28
C GLU A 336 -0.38 -0.08 -16.22
N PHE A 337 0.59 -1.00 -16.17
CA PHE A 337 0.70 -2.01 -15.12
C PHE A 337 1.71 -1.60 -14.04
N ASN A 338 1.21 -1.17 -12.88
CA ASN A 338 2.07 -0.75 -11.78
C ASN A 338 2.22 -1.83 -10.70
N LEU A 339 3.44 -2.29 -10.44
CA LEU A 339 3.74 -3.32 -9.43
C LEU A 339 3.42 -2.90 -7.98
N ARG A 340 3.21 -1.60 -7.71
CA ARG A 340 2.82 -1.10 -6.38
C ARG A 340 1.48 -1.64 -5.88
N PHE A 341 0.60 -2.05 -6.81
CA PHE A 341 -0.67 -2.72 -6.46
C PHE A 341 -0.48 -4.11 -5.83
N SER A 342 0.74 -4.67 -5.85
CA SER A 342 1.05 -5.94 -5.19
C SER A 342 0.74 -5.91 -3.69
N VAL A 343 0.88 -4.76 -3.00
CA VAL A 343 0.51 -4.63 -1.58
C VAL A 343 -0.98 -4.88 -1.36
N THR A 344 -1.82 -4.40 -2.28
CA THR A 344 -3.27 -4.62 -2.23
C THR A 344 -3.61 -6.08 -2.50
N SER A 345 -3.05 -6.67 -3.55
CA SER A 345 -3.20 -8.11 -3.87
C SER A 345 -2.79 -8.98 -2.68
N LEU A 346 -1.59 -8.75 -2.16
CA LEU A 346 -1.00 -9.47 -1.05
C LEU A 346 -1.83 -9.31 0.23
N SER A 347 -2.44 -8.14 0.47
CA SER A 347 -3.29 -7.92 1.65
C SER A 347 -4.50 -8.85 1.66
N PHE A 348 -5.15 -9.07 0.51
CA PHE A 348 -6.23 -10.05 0.39
C PHE A 348 -5.71 -11.49 0.55
N VAL A 349 -4.59 -11.83 -0.11
CA VAL A 349 -3.94 -13.14 -0.01
C VAL A 349 -3.55 -13.48 1.43
N LEU A 350 -3.10 -12.49 2.20
CA LEU A 350 -2.72 -12.65 3.60
C LEU A 350 -3.89 -12.99 4.51
N VAL A 351 -5.10 -12.53 4.20
CA VAL A 351 -6.32 -12.99 4.88
C VAL A 351 -6.50 -14.49 4.69
N ALA A 352 -6.38 -14.96 3.45
CA ALA A 352 -6.56 -16.38 3.11
C ALA A 352 -5.49 -17.27 3.75
N SER A 353 -4.20 -16.92 3.58
CA SER A 353 -3.09 -17.71 4.11
C SER A 353 -3.02 -17.69 5.63
N THR A 354 -3.34 -16.56 6.28
CA THR A 354 -3.40 -16.47 7.74
C THR A 354 -4.56 -17.29 8.29
N SER A 355 -5.71 -17.30 7.61
CA SER A 355 -6.82 -18.20 7.98
C SER A 355 -6.38 -19.66 7.95
N ALA A 356 -5.63 -20.06 6.91
CA ALA A 356 -5.12 -21.42 6.77
C ALA A 356 -4.11 -21.79 7.86
N ILE A 357 -3.19 -20.88 8.23
CA ILE A 357 -2.27 -21.06 9.36
C ILE A 357 -3.05 -21.33 10.64
N LEU A 358 -4.05 -20.50 10.93
CA LEU A 358 -4.83 -20.60 12.17
C LEU A 358 -5.67 -21.89 12.21
N GLU A 359 -6.20 -22.35 11.08
CA GLU A 359 -6.93 -23.63 11.03
C GLU A 359 -6.00 -24.85 11.15
N LEU A 360 -4.80 -24.81 10.55
CA LEU A 360 -3.77 -25.84 10.74
C LEU A 360 -3.33 -25.95 12.20
N GLU A 361 -3.14 -24.82 12.88
CA GLU A 361 -2.81 -24.77 14.30
C GLU A 361 -3.97 -25.28 15.17
N ARG A 362 -5.22 -24.92 14.82
CA ARG A 362 -6.42 -25.39 15.52
C ARG A 362 -6.53 -26.92 15.48
N GLN A 363 -6.20 -27.52 14.34
CA GLN A 363 -6.22 -28.97 14.14
C GLN A 363 -5.01 -29.67 14.78
N SER A 364 -4.15 -28.95 15.53
CA SER A 364 -2.93 -29.47 16.17
C SER A 364 -2.04 -30.26 15.21
N VAL A 365 -2.00 -29.84 13.95
CA VAL A 365 -1.33 -30.59 12.89
C VAL A 365 0.17 -30.54 13.10
N THR A 366 0.74 -31.64 13.57
CA THR A 366 2.19 -31.83 13.61
C THR A 366 2.70 -32.20 12.23
N PHE A 367 3.73 -31.50 11.77
CA PHE A 367 4.48 -31.95 10.60
C PHE A 367 5.24 -33.22 10.98
N ASN A 368 4.80 -34.38 10.49
CA ASN A 368 5.53 -35.64 10.56
C ASN A 368 6.76 -35.64 9.62
N LEU A 369 7.58 -34.58 9.67
CA LEU A 369 8.93 -34.69 9.12
C LEU A 369 9.73 -35.52 10.12
N GLN A 370 10.19 -36.70 9.68
CA GLN A 370 11.10 -37.58 10.42
C GLN A 370 12.53 -36.99 10.50
N LEU A 371 12.64 -35.68 10.79
CA LEU A 371 13.91 -34.99 10.95
C LEU A 371 14.27 -34.89 12.43
N PRO A 372 15.55 -35.05 12.80
CA PRO A 372 15.99 -34.88 14.18
C PRO A 372 15.60 -33.49 14.72
N LYS A 373 14.99 -33.42 15.91
CA LYS A 373 14.59 -32.14 16.54
C LYS A 373 15.76 -31.15 16.67
N LYS A 374 16.98 -31.65 16.88
CA LYS A 374 18.21 -30.84 16.89
C LYS A 374 18.49 -30.20 15.53
N PHE A 375 18.30 -30.94 14.44
CA PHE A 375 18.46 -30.44 13.07
C PHE A 375 17.43 -29.35 12.75
N LEU A 376 16.15 -29.57 13.06
CA LEU A 376 15.09 -28.57 12.84
C LEU A 376 15.34 -27.28 13.63
N ARG A 377 15.83 -27.38 14.87
CA ARG A 377 16.24 -26.21 15.68
C ARG A 377 17.42 -25.48 15.06
N GLY A 378 18.45 -26.23 14.60
CA GLY A 378 19.61 -25.66 13.91
C GLY A 378 19.19 -24.90 12.65
N LEU A 379 18.38 -25.52 11.78
CA LEU A 379 17.85 -24.89 10.57
C LEU A 379 17.05 -23.61 10.89
N SER A 380 16.17 -23.68 11.88
CA SER A 380 15.36 -22.52 12.31
C SER A 380 16.24 -21.38 12.82
N ALA A 381 17.29 -21.70 13.58
CA ALA A 381 18.24 -20.70 14.08
C ALA A 381 19.04 -20.08 12.93
N THR A 382 19.51 -20.87 11.97
CA THR A 382 20.21 -20.36 10.77
C THR A 382 19.31 -19.43 9.96
N LEU A 383 18.07 -19.83 9.68
CA LEU A 383 17.10 -19.01 8.96
C LEU A 383 16.81 -17.70 9.71
N ALA A 384 16.62 -17.77 11.03
CA ALA A 384 16.41 -16.58 11.85
C ALA A 384 17.62 -15.63 11.77
N THR A 385 18.85 -16.15 11.86
CA THR A 385 20.07 -15.35 11.73
C THR A 385 20.18 -14.68 10.36
N ILE A 386 19.89 -15.41 9.27
CA ILE A 386 19.89 -14.86 7.90
C ILE A 386 18.85 -13.75 7.77
N LEU A 387 17.63 -13.95 8.28
CA LEU A 387 16.57 -12.93 8.23
C LEU A 387 16.93 -11.70 9.06
N ILE A 388 17.48 -11.88 10.27
CA ILE A 388 17.94 -10.76 11.10
C ILE A 388 19.04 -9.99 10.37
N ALA A 389 20.04 -10.68 9.81
CA ALA A 389 21.10 -10.05 9.03
C ALA A 389 20.53 -9.27 7.84
N TYR A 390 19.59 -9.85 7.09
CA TYR A 390 18.90 -9.21 5.97
C TYR A 390 18.19 -7.91 6.40
N PHE A 391 17.43 -7.94 7.49
CA PHE A 391 16.73 -6.73 7.97
C PHE A 391 17.69 -5.69 8.53
N LEU A 392 18.79 -6.09 9.17
CA LEU A 392 19.83 -5.17 9.64
C LEU A 392 20.54 -4.47 8.47
N THR A 393 20.89 -5.20 7.40
CA THR A 393 21.49 -4.59 6.21
C THR A 393 20.50 -3.69 5.47
N LEU A 394 19.20 -4.01 5.51
CA LEU A 394 18.15 -3.16 4.95
C LEU A 394 18.09 -1.80 5.67
N ILE A 395 18.03 -1.81 7.01
CA ILE A 395 18.08 -0.60 7.82
C ILE A 395 19.38 0.19 7.59
N TYR A 396 20.51 -0.49 7.45
CA TYR A 396 21.79 0.16 7.14
C TYR A 396 21.72 0.94 5.82
N VAL A 397 21.12 0.36 4.78
CA VAL A 397 20.92 1.04 3.50
C VAL A 397 19.98 2.24 3.67
N ASP A 398 18.86 2.08 4.37
CA ASP A 398 17.91 3.18 4.63
C ASP A 398 18.59 4.34 5.37
N ILE A 399 19.44 4.07 6.39
CA ILE A 399 20.25 5.08 7.08
C ILE A 399 21.22 5.78 6.11
N SER A 400 21.85 5.04 5.19
CA SER A 400 22.75 5.61 4.19
C SER A 400 22.01 6.58 3.27
N VAL A 401 20.83 6.19 2.77
CA VAL A 401 19.98 7.04 1.93
C VAL A 401 19.54 8.29 2.68
N PHE A 402 19.03 8.12 3.91
CA PHE A 402 18.57 9.23 4.73
C PHE A 402 19.65 10.28 4.98
N ASN A 403 20.86 9.83 5.32
CA ASN A 403 21.99 10.72 5.55
C ASN A 403 22.46 11.40 4.25
N ALA A 404 22.40 10.70 3.10
CA ALA A 404 22.71 11.28 1.80
C ALA A 404 21.70 12.37 1.42
N ALA A 405 20.40 12.11 1.58
CA ALA A 405 19.34 13.09 1.35
C ALA A 405 19.50 14.34 2.24
N ARG A 406 19.75 14.17 3.55
CA ARG A 406 20.03 15.31 4.45
C ARG A 406 21.27 16.12 4.05
N ARG A 407 22.29 15.49 3.47
CA ARG A 407 23.45 16.22 2.94
C ARG A 407 23.06 17.07 1.72
N GLN A 408 22.22 16.54 0.83
CA GLN A 408 21.75 17.27 -0.35
C GLN A 408 20.86 18.46 0.03
N VAL A 409 19.94 18.29 0.98
CA VAL A 409 19.14 19.42 1.50
C VAL A 409 20.04 20.54 2.02
N ARG A 410 21.02 20.22 2.87
CA ARG A 410 21.99 21.22 3.36
C ARG A 410 22.85 21.82 2.26
N TYR A 411 23.10 21.09 1.18
CA TYR A 411 23.84 21.61 0.03
C TYR A 411 22.99 22.63 -0.74
N ILE A 412 21.70 22.35 -0.96
CA ILE A 412 20.75 23.30 -1.56
C ILE A 412 20.69 24.58 -0.71
N GLU A 413 20.47 24.45 0.61
CA GLU A 413 20.38 25.60 1.53
C GLU A 413 21.64 26.46 1.53
N ARG A 414 22.83 25.85 1.50
CA ARG A 414 24.11 26.58 1.49
C ARG A 414 24.39 27.30 0.18
N ASN A 415 23.88 26.79 -0.93
CA ASN A 415 24.12 27.32 -2.27
C ASN A 415 22.91 28.08 -2.81
N ALA A 416 21.96 28.48 -1.96
CA ALA A 416 20.77 29.23 -2.33
C ALA A 416 21.05 30.59 -3.01
N TYR A 417 22.28 31.09 -2.94
CA TYR A 417 22.73 32.30 -3.62
C TYR A 417 23.06 32.09 -5.11
N LEU A 418 23.18 30.84 -5.57
CA LEU A 418 23.42 30.50 -6.97
C LEU A 418 22.12 30.52 -7.78
N ASP A 419 22.25 30.85 -9.06
CA ASP A 419 21.12 30.80 -10.00
C ASP A 419 20.69 29.38 -10.32
N VAL A 420 21.67 28.47 -10.45
CA VAL A 420 21.47 27.05 -10.70
C VAL A 420 22.34 26.27 -9.72
N ILE A 421 21.70 25.38 -8.96
CA ILE A 421 22.37 24.49 -8.02
C ILE A 421 22.48 23.11 -8.65
N GLU A 422 23.68 22.74 -9.08
CA GLU A 422 23.96 21.40 -9.61
C GLU A 422 24.17 20.42 -8.45
N LEU A 423 23.33 19.39 -8.37
CA LEU A 423 23.43 18.36 -7.35
C LEU A 423 24.27 17.19 -7.82
N PRO A 424 25.30 16.79 -7.05
CA PRO A 424 26.01 15.56 -7.34
C PRO A 424 25.10 14.34 -7.12
N PRO A 425 25.40 13.19 -7.75
CA PRO A 425 24.71 11.94 -7.48
C PRO A 425 24.68 11.61 -5.99
N LEU A 426 23.61 10.96 -5.52
CA LEU A 426 23.51 10.60 -4.11
C LEU A 426 24.62 9.59 -3.74
N PRO A 427 25.50 9.91 -2.77
CA PRO A 427 26.56 9.00 -2.38
C PRO A 427 26.00 7.88 -1.49
N ILE A 428 25.41 6.87 -2.13
CA ILE A 428 24.78 5.72 -1.49
C ILE A 428 25.77 4.54 -1.50
N ARG A 429 25.98 3.89 -0.35
CA ARG A 429 26.83 2.69 -0.29
C ARG A 429 26.11 1.49 -0.91
N HIS A 430 26.41 1.19 -2.16
CA HIS A 430 25.68 0.21 -2.98
C HIS A 430 25.85 -1.28 -2.60
N ARG A 431 26.84 -1.64 -1.76
CA ARG A 431 27.20 -3.06 -1.56
C ARG A 431 26.04 -3.94 -1.05
N PHE A 432 25.20 -3.40 -0.17
CA PHE A 432 24.02 -4.10 0.34
C PHE A 432 22.73 -3.76 -0.42
N ALA A 433 22.67 -2.60 -1.09
CA ALA A 433 21.46 -2.17 -1.81
C ALA A 433 21.04 -3.17 -2.90
N LYS A 434 22.00 -3.79 -3.60
CA LYS A 434 21.73 -4.82 -4.61
C LYS A 434 20.99 -6.05 -4.06
N ILE A 435 21.18 -6.38 -2.78
CA ILE A 435 20.53 -7.53 -2.13
C ILE A 435 19.05 -7.23 -1.86
N HIS A 436 18.70 -5.96 -1.66
CA HIS A 436 17.36 -5.55 -1.27
C HIS A 436 16.50 -5.09 -2.44
N GLY A 437 17.12 -4.67 -3.55
CA GLY A 437 16.40 -4.26 -4.76
C GLY A 437 15.40 -3.14 -4.48
N ASP A 438 14.17 -3.34 -4.96
CA ASP A 438 12.99 -2.46 -4.85
C ASP A 438 12.50 -2.21 -3.41
N ARG A 439 13.05 -2.91 -2.42
CA ARG A 439 12.77 -2.69 -1.00
C ARG A 439 13.56 -1.51 -0.42
N THR A 440 14.53 -0.98 -1.17
CA THR A 440 15.29 0.23 -0.81
C THR A 440 14.95 1.36 -1.76
N ALA A 441 15.23 2.60 -1.34
CA ALA A 441 15.03 3.75 -2.22
C ALA A 441 16.12 3.88 -3.29
N VAL A 442 17.19 3.09 -3.22
CA VAL A 442 18.38 3.20 -4.09
C VAL A 442 18.07 3.04 -5.58
N PRO A 443 17.24 2.05 -6.01
CA PRO A 443 16.88 1.93 -7.43
C PRO A 443 16.05 3.11 -7.96
N TYR A 444 15.45 3.90 -7.06
CA TYR A 444 14.55 5.01 -7.39
C TYR A 444 15.20 6.38 -7.19
N LEU A 445 16.39 6.45 -6.58
CA LEU A 445 17.03 7.71 -6.18
C LEU A 445 18.49 7.72 -6.60
N LYS A 446 18.73 7.94 -7.90
CA LYS A 446 20.06 8.30 -8.41
C LYS A 446 20.46 9.69 -7.89
N PHE A 447 19.51 10.62 -7.92
CA PHE A 447 19.64 11.98 -7.38
C PHE A 447 18.60 12.24 -6.28
N PHE A 448 18.84 13.29 -5.49
CA PHE A 448 17.93 13.69 -4.40
C PHE A 448 16.51 13.91 -4.93
N ALA A 449 15.49 13.43 -4.21
CA ALA A 449 14.08 13.59 -4.56
C ALA A 449 13.63 13.08 -5.95
N GLY A 450 14.51 12.46 -6.74
CA GLY A 450 14.24 12.14 -8.16
C GLY A 450 14.56 13.30 -9.12
N ILE A 451 15.44 14.23 -8.73
CA ILE A 451 15.91 15.32 -9.58
C ILE A 451 16.57 14.79 -10.86
N GLU A 452 16.28 15.43 -11.97
CA GLU A 452 16.76 15.06 -13.31
C GLU A 452 17.73 16.10 -13.88
N GLU A 453 18.43 15.74 -14.96
CA GLU A 453 19.35 16.64 -15.65
C GLU A 453 18.61 17.77 -16.38
N ASN A 454 17.39 17.50 -16.88
CA ASN A 454 16.56 18.51 -17.53
C ASN A 454 16.01 19.51 -16.48
N PRO A 455 16.40 20.81 -16.54
CA PRO A 455 15.96 21.81 -15.58
C PRO A 455 14.45 22.04 -15.55
N HIS A 456 13.76 21.81 -16.66
CA HIS A 456 12.32 22.01 -16.78
C HIS A 456 11.52 20.77 -16.36
N PHE A 457 12.18 19.70 -15.92
CA PHE A 457 11.47 18.55 -15.40
C PHE A 457 10.71 18.92 -14.12
N TYR A 458 9.44 18.53 -14.01
CA TYR A 458 8.53 19.06 -12.98
C TYR A 458 9.11 18.94 -11.57
N ILE A 459 9.75 17.82 -11.23
CA ILE A 459 10.34 17.59 -9.91
C ILE A 459 11.41 18.62 -9.56
N ASN A 460 12.23 19.06 -10.53
CA ASN A 460 13.25 20.07 -10.33
C ASN A 460 12.61 21.40 -9.96
N LEU A 461 11.55 21.78 -10.68
CA LEU A 461 10.78 23.00 -10.43
C LEU A 461 10.14 22.97 -9.03
N PHE A 462 9.47 21.88 -8.67
CA PHE A 462 8.81 21.74 -7.37
C PHE A 462 9.79 21.67 -6.20
N VAL A 463 10.92 20.99 -6.36
CA VAL A 463 11.98 20.98 -5.34
C VAL A 463 12.58 22.38 -5.18
N SER A 464 12.86 23.08 -6.29
CA SER A 464 13.42 24.44 -6.26
C SER A 464 12.49 25.40 -5.50
N GLN A 465 11.21 25.41 -5.86
CA GLN A 465 10.19 26.21 -5.17
C GLN A 465 10.00 25.78 -3.72
N TYR A 466 10.06 24.48 -3.43
CA TYR A 466 9.92 23.99 -2.07
C TYR A 466 11.04 24.52 -1.16
N TYR A 467 12.27 24.56 -1.65
CA TYR A 467 13.41 25.08 -0.88
C TYR A 467 13.65 26.59 -1.04
N GLY A 468 12.83 27.28 -1.85
CA GLY A 468 12.95 28.73 -2.08
C GLY A 468 14.22 29.12 -2.82
N VAL A 469 14.69 28.27 -3.74
CA VAL A 469 15.86 28.50 -4.59
C VAL A 469 15.44 28.66 -6.05
N ARG A 470 16.29 29.31 -6.87
CA ARG A 470 15.98 29.61 -8.28
C ARG A 470 15.86 28.35 -9.13
N SER A 471 16.87 27.48 -9.11
CA SER A 471 16.86 26.23 -9.87
C SER A 471 17.78 25.19 -9.23
N VAL A 472 17.37 23.94 -9.29
CA VAL A 472 18.13 22.77 -8.86
C VAL A 472 18.10 21.74 -9.99
N VAL A 473 19.27 21.24 -10.38
CA VAL A 473 19.42 20.26 -11.48
C VAL A 473 20.35 19.14 -11.08
N ALA A 474 20.19 17.96 -11.68
CA ALA A 474 21.18 16.90 -11.55
C ALA A 474 22.45 17.30 -12.29
N ALA A 475 23.61 17.08 -11.66
CA ALA A 475 24.88 17.27 -12.34
C ALA A 475 25.01 16.26 -13.50
N PRO A 476 25.39 16.70 -14.71
CA PRO A 476 25.57 15.81 -15.86
C PRO A 476 26.70 14.81 -15.58
N GLU A 477 26.54 13.57 -16.07
CA GLU A 477 27.53 12.48 -15.91
C GLU A 477 28.80 12.63 -16.74
#